data_AF-A0A094GAG5-F1
#
_entry.id   AF-A0A094GAG5-F1
#
_cell.length_a   1.000
_cell.length_b   1.000
_cell.length_c   1.000
_cell.angle_alpha   90.00
_cell.angle_beta   90.00
_cell.angle_gamma   90.00
#
_symmetry.space_group_name_H-M   'P 1'
#
loop_
_entity.id
_entity.type
_entity.pdbx_description
1 polymer ?
#
loop_
_entity_poly.entity_id
_entity_poly.type
_entity_poly.pdbx_seq_one_letter_code
_entity_poly.pdbx_strand_id
1 'polypeptide(L)'
;MPPQASDVAQSVRADHVISRVLSVLSPLVSPSQNESLRKDLLTLANSAIDVWNNTQSGELKITVTPLLEREHREEWRSQLFDPLDHDEKNLDIISKTHPRIVTLFPRVIAWETARPVKSDNAVPGSFPPESDQELRTKEMCIHHGTGLLELSPLIVRGKEAQEERNDYFNEVMENAKKELHNTRRGGHSRRGSMEVRITASLQPGSLPSS
;
A
#
# COMPACT_ATOMS: atom_id res chain seq x y z
N MET A 1 -2.96 -34.87 6.42
CA MET A 1 -2.78 -34.75 4.96
C MET A 1 -1.78 -33.62 4.70
N PRO A 2 -0.75 -33.82 3.86
CA PRO A 2 0.15 -32.73 3.49
C PRO A 2 -0.60 -31.71 2.61
N PRO A 3 -0.29 -30.41 2.73
CA PRO A 3 -0.87 -29.38 1.86
C PRO A 3 -0.45 -29.61 0.41
N GLN A 4 -1.39 -29.45 -0.53
CA GLN A 4 -1.09 -29.60 -1.95
C GLN A 4 -0.18 -28.47 -2.44
N ALA A 5 0.70 -28.76 -3.40
CA ALA A 5 1.71 -27.81 -3.88
C ALA A 5 1.12 -26.50 -4.45
N SER A 6 -0.13 -26.52 -4.92
CA SER A 6 -0.89 -25.35 -5.35
C SER A 6 -1.21 -24.39 -4.20
N ASP A 7 -1.59 -24.92 -3.03
CA ASP A 7 -1.94 -24.13 -1.85
C ASP A 7 -0.70 -23.44 -1.27
N VAL A 8 0.45 -24.13 -1.32
CA VAL A 8 1.73 -23.56 -0.85
C VAL A 8 2.17 -22.40 -1.74
N ALA A 9 2.05 -22.54 -3.07
CA ALA A 9 2.41 -21.47 -4.01
C ALA A 9 1.49 -20.24 -3.91
N GLN A 10 0.18 -20.45 -3.69
CA GLN A 10 -0.79 -19.37 -3.48
C GLN A 10 -0.56 -18.63 -2.16
N SER A 11 -0.30 -19.37 -1.08
CA SER A 11 0.03 -18.81 0.25
C SER A 11 1.25 -17.88 0.19
N VAL A 12 2.33 -18.31 -0.48
CA VAL A 12 3.54 -17.47 -0.66
C VAL A 12 3.23 -16.19 -1.45
N ARG A 13 2.34 -16.26 -2.44
CA ARG A 13 1.94 -15.08 -3.24
C ARG A 13 1.10 -14.11 -2.42
N ALA A 14 0.14 -14.60 -1.63
CA ALA A 14 -0.69 -13.78 -0.77
C ALA A 14 0.15 -13.09 0.31
N ASP A 15 1.02 -13.83 1.00
CA ASP A 15 1.92 -13.28 2.02
C ASP A 15 2.85 -12.20 1.48
N HIS A 16 3.36 -12.36 0.27
CA HIS A 16 4.19 -11.36 -0.37
C HIS A 16 3.41 -10.05 -0.64
N VAL A 17 2.18 -10.16 -1.13
CA VAL A 17 1.31 -8.99 -1.38
C VAL A 17 1.01 -8.28 -0.06
N ILE A 18 0.62 -9.02 0.97
CA ILE A 18 0.27 -8.45 2.28
C ILE A 18 1.46 -7.76 2.91
N SER A 19 2.65 -8.36 2.83
CA SER A 19 3.87 -7.76 3.37
C SER A 19 4.17 -6.40 2.73
N ARG A 20 3.98 -6.27 1.41
CA ARG A 20 4.16 -4.99 0.71
C ARG A 20 3.08 -3.98 1.09
N VAL A 21 1.81 -4.40 1.17
CA VAL A 21 0.70 -3.52 1.57
C VAL A 21 0.90 -3.02 3.00
N LEU A 22 1.22 -3.90 3.94
CA LEU A 22 1.46 -3.53 5.34
C LEU A 22 2.69 -2.64 5.51
N SER A 23 3.72 -2.75 4.67
CA SER A 23 4.85 -1.83 4.71
C SER A 23 4.44 -0.36 4.47
N VAL A 24 3.33 -0.15 3.75
CA VAL A 24 2.78 1.18 3.45
C VAL A 24 1.69 1.58 4.44
N LEU A 25 0.80 0.65 4.82
CA LEU A 25 -0.37 0.96 5.64
C LEU A 25 -0.11 0.89 7.15
N SER A 26 0.85 0.08 7.61
CA SER A 26 1.11 -0.07 9.05
C SER A 26 1.43 1.24 9.78
N PRO A 27 2.07 2.26 9.17
CA PRO A 27 2.24 3.55 9.84
C PRO A 27 0.96 4.38 9.96
N LEU A 28 -0.08 4.07 9.17
CA LEU A 28 -1.36 4.76 9.16
C LEU A 28 -2.38 4.12 10.11
N VAL A 29 -2.04 2.98 10.70
CA VAL A 29 -2.95 2.13 11.47
C VAL A 29 -2.36 1.89 12.85
N SER A 30 -3.21 1.89 13.87
CA SER A 30 -2.74 1.67 15.24
C SER A 30 -2.14 0.26 15.40
N PRO A 31 -1.12 0.07 16.25
CA PRO A 31 -0.49 -1.24 16.45
C PRO A 31 -1.48 -2.35 16.84
N SER A 32 -2.54 -2.02 17.57
CA SER A 32 -3.61 -2.93 17.98
C SER A 32 -4.49 -3.42 16.81
N GLN A 33 -4.52 -2.69 15.70
CA GLN A 33 -5.31 -3.01 14.51
C GLN A 33 -4.50 -3.70 13.41
N ASN A 34 -3.17 -3.74 13.52
CA ASN A 34 -2.31 -4.33 12.49
C ASN A 34 -2.54 -5.83 12.30
N GLU A 35 -2.77 -6.58 13.37
CA GLU A 35 -3.02 -8.02 13.29
C GLU A 35 -4.37 -8.33 12.64
N SER A 36 -5.43 -7.59 13.00
CA SER A 36 -6.74 -7.75 12.35
C SER A 36 -6.67 -7.38 10.87
N LEU A 37 -6.01 -6.26 10.55
CA LEU A 37 -5.82 -5.82 9.18
C LEU A 37 -5.05 -6.85 8.35
N ARG A 38 -3.98 -7.44 8.90
CA ARG A 38 -3.22 -8.50 8.24
C ARG A 38 -4.10 -9.69 7.90
N LYS A 39 -4.94 -10.14 8.85
CA LYS A 39 -5.84 -11.28 8.66
C LYS A 39 -6.90 -10.99 7.60
N ASP A 40 -7.48 -9.79 7.61
CA ASP A 40 -8.49 -9.38 6.64
C ASP A 40 -7.88 -9.28 5.23
N LEU A 41 -6.69 -8.69 5.11
CA LEU A 41 -5.94 -8.63 3.85
C LEU A 41 -5.56 -10.02 3.33
N LEU A 42 -5.19 -10.96 4.21
CA LEU A 42 -4.90 -12.34 3.83
C LEU A 42 -6.13 -13.03 3.25
N THR A 43 -7.26 -12.90 3.93
CA THR A 43 -8.53 -13.48 3.48
C THR A 43 -8.94 -12.90 2.13
N LEU A 44 -8.83 -11.58 1.98
CA LEU A 44 -9.13 -10.89 0.73
C LEU A 44 -8.20 -11.31 -0.41
N ALA A 45 -6.89 -11.40 -0.15
CA ALA A 45 -5.90 -11.79 -1.15
C ALA A 45 -6.13 -13.21 -1.66
N ASN A 46 -6.39 -14.16 -0.76
CA ASN A 46 -6.71 -15.54 -1.13
C ASN A 46 -7.99 -15.60 -1.97
N SER A 47 -9.06 -14.92 -1.53
CA SER A 47 -10.31 -14.86 -2.29
C SER A 47 -10.13 -14.26 -3.68
N ALA A 48 -9.34 -13.18 -3.80
CA ALA A 48 -9.05 -12.57 -5.10
C ALA A 48 -8.24 -13.49 -6.01
N ILE A 49 -7.27 -14.24 -5.46
CA ILE A 49 -6.50 -15.25 -6.20
C ILE A 49 -7.42 -16.37 -6.69
N ASP A 50 -8.35 -16.85 -5.87
CA ASP A 50 -9.29 -17.90 -6.24
C ASP A 50 -10.24 -17.44 -7.36
N VAL A 51 -10.78 -16.23 -7.25
CA VAL A 51 -11.61 -15.62 -8.31
C VAL A 51 -10.79 -15.48 -9.60
N TRP A 52 -9.54 -15.03 -9.50
CA TRP A 52 -8.66 -14.92 -10.67
C TRP A 52 -8.42 -16.28 -11.32
N ASN A 53 -8.10 -17.31 -10.55
CA ASN A 53 -7.84 -18.65 -11.08
C ASN A 53 -9.10 -19.27 -11.72
N ASN A 54 -10.26 -19.08 -11.10
CA ASN A 54 -11.53 -19.58 -11.62
C ASN A 54 -11.92 -18.86 -12.92
N THR A 55 -11.82 -17.52 -12.95
CA THR A 55 -12.16 -16.74 -14.15
C THR A 55 -11.28 -17.08 -15.33
N GLN A 56 -9.98 -17.30 -15.14
CA GLN A 56 -9.06 -17.71 -16.21
C GLN A 56 -9.31 -19.13 -16.75
N SER A 57 -10.06 -19.96 -16.03
CA SER A 57 -10.43 -21.31 -16.49
C SER A 57 -11.74 -21.35 -17.30
N GLY A 58 -12.46 -20.23 -17.38
CA GLY A 58 -13.75 -20.09 -18.08
C GLY A 58 -13.67 -19.34 -19.42
N GLU A 59 -14.85 -19.00 -19.96
CA GLU A 59 -15.00 -18.21 -21.20
C GLU A 59 -14.76 -16.70 -21.01
N LEU A 60 -14.51 -16.29 -19.76
CA LEU A 60 -14.33 -14.91 -19.33
C LEU A 60 -12.84 -14.57 -19.23
N LYS A 61 -12.37 -13.62 -20.03
CA LYS A 61 -11.01 -13.10 -19.94
C LYS A 61 -11.01 -11.76 -19.22
N ILE A 62 -10.31 -11.66 -18.09
CA ILE A 62 -10.15 -10.38 -17.37
C ILE A 62 -8.83 -9.73 -17.77
N THR A 63 -8.88 -8.43 -18.10
CA THR A 63 -7.73 -7.56 -18.37
C THR A 63 -7.68 -6.47 -17.31
N VAL A 64 -6.51 -6.29 -16.71
CA VAL A 64 -6.24 -5.24 -15.71
C VAL A 64 -5.22 -4.30 -16.31
N THR A 65 -5.60 -3.03 -16.47
CA THR A 65 -4.72 -1.97 -16.97
C THR A 65 -4.28 -1.09 -15.79
N PRO A 66 -3.03 -1.27 -15.30
CA PRO A 66 -2.56 -0.57 -14.11
C PRO A 66 -2.20 0.90 -14.37
N LEU A 67 -1.94 1.27 -15.62
CA LEU A 67 -1.62 2.64 -16.01
C LEU A 67 -2.83 3.23 -16.72
N LEU A 68 -3.39 4.29 -16.14
CA LEU A 68 -4.56 4.95 -16.71
C LEU A 68 -4.13 5.85 -17.87
N GLU A 69 -4.95 5.83 -18.92
CA GLU A 69 -4.73 6.59 -20.15
C GLU A 69 -5.29 8.00 -20.00
N ARG A 70 -4.55 9.00 -20.47
CA ARG A 70 -4.94 10.41 -20.34
C ARG A 70 -6.23 10.71 -21.09
N GLU A 71 -6.42 10.04 -22.22
CA GLU A 71 -7.54 10.19 -23.14
C GLU A 71 -8.88 9.91 -22.44
N HIS A 72 -8.86 9.03 -21.42
CA HIS A 72 -10.02 8.62 -20.64
C HIS A 72 -10.13 9.36 -19.30
N ARG A 73 -9.54 10.55 -19.18
CA ARG A 73 -9.48 11.31 -17.91
C ARG A 73 -10.82 11.44 -17.20
N GLU A 74 -11.87 11.77 -17.93
CA GLU A 74 -13.20 11.98 -17.33
C GLU A 74 -13.82 10.70 -16.78
N GLU A 75 -13.34 9.53 -17.19
CA GLU A 75 -13.80 8.23 -16.70
C GLU A 75 -13.12 7.82 -15.39
N TRP A 76 -11.80 8.05 -15.28
CA TRP A 76 -11.03 7.63 -14.11
C TRP A 76 -10.79 8.74 -13.08
N ARG A 77 -11.06 10.01 -13.41
CA ARG A 77 -10.91 11.13 -12.48
C ARG A 77 -11.89 10.97 -11.33
N SER A 78 -11.38 10.94 -10.11
CA SER A 78 -12.23 10.95 -8.92
C SER A 78 -12.68 12.37 -8.60
N GLN A 79 -13.97 12.66 -8.70
CA GLN A 79 -14.55 13.91 -8.20
C GLN A 79 -14.40 14.06 -6.68
N LEU A 80 -14.30 12.94 -5.95
CA LEU A 80 -14.14 12.92 -4.50
C LEU A 80 -12.75 13.41 -4.07
N PHE A 81 -11.71 12.96 -4.77
CA PHE A 81 -10.32 13.25 -4.42
C PHE A 81 -9.71 14.40 -5.24
N ASP A 82 -10.33 14.77 -6.36
CA ASP A 82 -9.92 15.85 -7.26
C ASP A 82 -11.17 16.56 -7.83
N PRO A 83 -11.89 17.34 -7.01
CA PRO A 83 -13.04 18.13 -7.48
C PRO A 83 -12.58 19.17 -8.51
N LEU A 84 -13.44 19.48 -9.48
CA LEU A 84 -13.19 20.58 -10.41
C LEU A 84 -13.39 21.91 -9.66
N ASP A 85 -12.31 22.65 -9.44
CA ASP A 85 -12.44 24.07 -9.11
C ASP A 85 -12.94 24.82 -10.35
N HIS A 86 -13.81 25.82 -10.14
CA HIS A 86 -14.46 26.59 -11.21
C HIS A 86 -13.48 27.32 -12.16
N ASP A 87 -12.20 27.37 -11.82
CA ASP A 87 -11.11 27.96 -12.61
C ASP A 87 -10.35 26.90 -13.42
N GLU A 88 -11.06 26.18 -14.30
CA GLU A 88 -10.52 25.16 -15.22
C GLU A 88 -9.38 25.69 -16.12
N LYS A 89 -9.29 27.01 -16.32
CA LYS A 89 -8.36 27.65 -17.27
C LYS A 89 -6.88 27.55 -16.87
N ASN A 90 -6.55 27.30 -15.60
CA ASN A 90 -5.15 27.23 -15.15
C ASN A 90 -4.63 25.79 -14.99
N LEU A 91 -5.50 24.82 -14.71
CA LEU A 91 -5.10 23.42 -14.53
C LEU A 91 -4.79 22.71 -15.86
N ASP A 92 -5.49 23.07 -16.95
CA ASP A 92 -5.25 22.48 -18.28
C ASP A 92 -3.90 22.88 -18.89
N ILE A 93 -3.39 24.07 -18.55
CA ILE A 93 -2.07 24.55 -19.01
C ILE A 93 -0.94 23.79 -18.29
N ILE A 94 -1.15 23.47 -17.01
CA ILE A 94 -0.22 22.68 -16.19
C ILE A 94 -0.27 21.19 -16.59
N SER A 95 -1.46 20.69 -16.97
CA SER A 95 -1.69 19.29 -17.40
C SER A 95 -1.04 18.95 -18.74
N LYS A 96 -0.81 19.91 -19.65
CA LYS A 96 -0.14 19.63 -20.94
C LYS A 96 1.37 19.40 -20.81
N THR A 97 2.01 19.87 -19.74
CA THR A 97 3.47 19.80 -19.55
C THR A 97 3.90 18.71 -18.56
N HIS A 98 3.00 18.20 -17.70
CA HIS A 98 3.33 17.22 -16.66
C HIS A 98 2.32 16.04 -16.64
N PRO A 99 2.57 14.96 -17.41
CA PRO A 99 1.56 13.94 -17.73
C PRO A 99 1.42 12.79 -16.72
N ARG A 100 2.03 12.89 -15.52
CA ARG A 100 2.12 11.73 -14.63
C ARG A 100 0.81 11.53 -13.86
N ILE A 101 0.14 10.41 -14.16
CA ILE A 101 -1.06 9.95 -13.47
C ILE A 101 -0.65 8.97 -12.38
N VAL A 102 -1.09 9.22 -11.15
CA VAL A 102 -1.00 8.29 -10.04
C VAL A 102 -2.27 7.44 -10.04
N THR A 103 -2.14 6.17 -10.41
CA THR A 103 -3.26 5.22 -10.36
C THR A 103 -3.52 4.79 -8.91
N LEU A 104 -4.71 5.09 -8.39
CA LEU A 104 -5.20 4.57 -7.12
C LEU A 104 -5.83 3.19 -7.30
N PHE A 105 -6.66 3.06 -8.35
CA PHE A 105 -7.30 1.80 -8.72
C PHE A 105 -7.12 1.56 -10.23
N PRO A 106 -6.70 0.36 -10.66
CA PRO A 106 -6.54 0.07 -12.07
C PRO A 106 -7.88 0.02 -12.80
N ARG A 107 -7.82 0.17 -14.12
CA ARG A 107 -8.97 -0.15 -14.98
C ARG A 107 -9.09 -1.66 -15.10
N VAL A 108 -10.30 -2.19 -14.97
CA VAL A 108 -10.59 -3.63 -15.02
C VAL A 108 -11.70 -3.87 -16.01
N ILE A 109 -11.40 -4.69 -17.02
CA ILE A 109 -12.31 -5.03 -18.11
C ILE A 109 -12.43 -6.55 -18.16
N ALA A 110 -13.64 -7.04 -18.30
CA ALA A 110 -13.89 -8.43 -18.65
C ALA A 110 -14.32 -8.54 -20.10
N TRP A 111 -13.87 -9.61 -20.76
CA TRP A 111 -14.22 -9.97 -22.12
C TRP A 111 -14.93 -11.31 -22.07
N GLU A 112 -16.17 -11.34 -22.54
CA GLU A 112 -16.95 -12.57 -22.68
C GLU A 112 -16.85 -13.03 -24.13
N THR A 113 -16.31 -14.23 -24.36
CA THR A 113 -16.24 -14.80 -25.71
C THR A 113 -17.56 -15.51 -25.99
N ALA A 114 -18.43 -14.92 -26.82
CA ALA A 114 -19.66 -15.61 -27.19
C ALA A 114 -19.34 -16.89 -27.98
N ARG A 115 -19.96 -18.02 -27.61
CA ARG A 115 -19.94 -19.22 -28.45
C ARG A 115 -20.60 -18.90 -29.80
N PRO A 116 -20.06 -19.42 -30.92
CA PRO A 116 -20.74 -19.30 -32.19
C PRO A 116 -22.14 -19.91 -32.05
N VAL A 117 -23.16 -19.12 -32.36
CA VAL A 117 -24.52 -19.64 -32.47
C VAL A 117 -24.47 -20.70 -33.58
N LYS A 118 -24.67 -21.97 -33.23
CA LYS A 118 -24.94 -22.98 -34.24
C LYS A 118 -26.20 -22.52 -34.96
N SER A 119 -26.05 -22.03 -36.18
CA SER A 119 -27.20 -21.81 -37.02
C SER A 119 -27.76 -23.19 -37.34
N ASP A 120 -28.97 -23.49 -36.86
CA ASP A 120 -29.68 -24.75 -37.17
C ASP A 120 -29.97 -24.89 -38.69
N ASN A 121 -29.64 -23.86 -39.47
CA ASN A 121 -29.78 -23.79 -40.92
C ASN A 121 -28.46 -24.00 -41.69
N ALA A 122 -27.35 -24.33 -41.03
CA ALA A 122 -26.07 -24.57 -41.71
C ALA A 122 -26.10 -25.87 -42.52
N VAL A 123 -25.83 -25.77 -43.83
CA VAL A 123 -25.75 -26.92 -44.73
C VAL A 123 -24.48 -27.73 -44.40
N PRO A 124 -24.55 -29.07 -44.31
CA PRO A 124 -23.35 -29.89 -44.12
C PRO A 124 -22.30 -29.59 -45.20
N GLY A 125 -21.12 -29.12 -44.79
CA GLY A 125 -20.01 -28.75 -45.70
C GLY A 125 -19.87 -27.26 -45.99
N SER A 126 -20.72 -26.38 -45.45
CA SER A 126 -20.50 -24.93 -45.50
C SER A 126 -19.47 -24.51 -44.45
N PHE A 127 -18.45 -23.75 -44.85
CA PHE A 127 -17.62 -23.00 -43.91
C PHE A 127 -18.41 -21.78 -43.41
N PRO A 128 -18.39 -21.47 -42.10
CA PRO A 128 -18.91 -20.20 -41.62
C PRO A 128 -18.21 -19.06 -42.37
N PRO A 129 -18.92 -17.99 -42.78
CA PRO A 129 -18.25 -16.83 -43.35
C PRO A 129 -17.27 -16.29 -42.30
N GLU A 130 -16.05 -15.93 -42.72
CA GLU A 130 -14.97 -15.46 -41.82
C GLU A 130 -15.39 -14.24 -40.97
N SER A 131 -16.41 -13.50 -41.41
CA SER A 131 -17.03 -12.40 -40.67
C SER A 131 -17.87 -12.82 -39.45
N ASP A 132 -18.34 -14.06 -39.39
CA ASP A 132 -19.03 -14.61 -38.21
C ASP A 132 -18.04 -15.17 -37.17
N GLN A 133 -16.75 -15.21 -37.53
CA GLN A 133 -15.66 -15.76 -36.73
C GLN A 133 -14.81 -14.69 -36.05
N GLU A 134 -15.14 -13.40 -36.22
CA GLU A 134 -15.00 -12.43 -35.14
C GLU A 134 -15.96 -12.87 -34.03
N LEU A 135 -15.49 -13.83 -33.23
CA LEU A 135 -16.04 -14.20 -31.93
C LEU A 135 -16.59 -12.92 -31.30
N ARG A 136 -17.92 -12.82 -31.13
CA ARG A 136 -18.56 -11.65 -30.53
C ARG A 136 -18.03 -11.51 -29.11
N THR A 137 -16.90 -10.82 -28.95
CA THR A 137 -16.28 -10.54 -27.68
C THR A 137 -17.01 -9.36 -27.10
N LYS A 138 -17.81 -9.61 -26.08
CA LYS A 138 -18.52 -8.54 -25.38
C LYS A 138 -17.58 -7.97 -24.32
N GLU A 139 -17.24 -6.69 -24.49
CA GLU A 139 -16.52 -5.93 -23.46
C GLU A 139 -17.48 -5.57 -22.32
N MET A 140 -17.05 -5.80 -21.08
CA MET A 140 -17.75 -5.40 -19.87
C MET A 140 -16.79 -4.65 -18.95
N CYS A 141 -17.00 -3.35 -18.77
CA CYS A 141 -16.23 -2.55 -17.82
C CYS A 141 -16.66 -2.91 -16.38
N ILE A 142 -15.75 -3.53 -15.63
CA ILE A 142 -15.95 -3.83 -14.20
C ILE A 142 -15.61 -2.58 -13.38
N HIS A 143 -14.52 -1.89 -13.75
CA HIS A 143 -14.05 -0.70 -13.08
C HIS A 143 -13.29 0.20 -14.06
N HIS A 144 -13.66 1.48 -14.18
CA HIS A 144 -13.02 2.45 -15.10
C HIS A 144 -11.59 2.80 -14.67
N GLY A 145 -11.23 2.46 -13.43
CA GLY A 145 -10.02 2.92 -12.79
C GLY A 145 -10.27 4.18 -11.99
N THR A 146 -9.31 4.51 -11.14
CA THR A 146 -9.34 5.76 -10.38
C THR A 146 -7.92 6.30 -10.32
N GLY A 147 -7.76 7.53 -10.77
CA GLY A 147 -6.46 8.17 -10.84
C GLY A 147 -6.49 9.60 -10.31
N LEU A 148 -5.31 10.07 -9.96
CA LEU A 148 -5.04 11.45 -9.58
C LEU A 148 -3.87 11.97 -10.41
N LEU A 149 -3.93 13.24 -10.76
CA LEU A 149 -2.75 13.90 -11.30
C LEU A 149 -1.70 14.05 -10.20
N GLU A 150 -0.42 13.97 -10.58
CA GLU A 150 0.70 14.15 -9.65
C GLU A 150 0.68 15.50 -8.92
N LEU A 151 0.09 16.52 -9.56
CA LEU A 151 -0.07 17.87 -9.03
C LEU A 151 -1.43 18.08 -8.34
N SER A 152 -2.24 17.03 -8.19
CA SER A 152 -3.48 17.18 -7.44
C SER A 152 -3.18 17.60 -5.99
N PRO A 153 -3.99 18.47 -5.38
CA PRO A 153 -3.76 18.97 -4.03
C PRO A 153 -3.56 17.86 -2.99
N LEU A 154 -4.23 16.71 -3.18
CA LEU A 154 -4.09 15.54 -2.32
C LEU A 154 -2.70 14.90 -2.43
N ILE A 155 -2.19 14.72 -3.64
CA ILE A 155 -0.86 14.12 -3.87
C ILE A 155 0.25 15.05 -3.37
N VAL A 156 0.15 16.36 -3.65
CA VAL A 156 1.14 17.35 -3.20
C VAL A 156 1.22 17.34 -1.67
N ARG A 157 0.07 17.49 -0.99
CA ARG A 157 0.01 17.46 0.48
C ARG A 157 0.52 16.14 1.07
N GLY A 158 0.23 15.02 0.40
CA GLY A 158 0.73 13.71 0.80
C GLY A 158 2.26 13.60 0.72
N LYS A 159 2.88 14.19 -0.31
CA LYS A 159 4.34 14.26 -0.44
C LYS A 159 4.96 15.12 0.66
N GLU A 160 4.39 16.29 0.92
CA GLU A 160 4.85 17.20 1.99
C GLU A 160 4.79 16.53 3.37
N ALA A 161 3.66 15.90 3.70
CA ALA A 161 3.49 15.17 4.97
C ALA A 161 4.47 13.98 5.10
N GLN A 162 4.81 13.33 3.98
CA GLN A 162 5.79 12.26 3.98
C GLN A 162 7.21 12.78 4.22
N GLU A 163 7.55 13.95 3.68
CA GLU A 163 8.83 14.61 3.87
C GLU A 163 9.02 15.05 5.33
N GLU A 164 8.03 15.75 5.90
CA GLU A 164 8.05 16.17 7.32
C GLU A 164 8.27 14.97 8.27
N ARG A 165 7.59 13.86 7.99
CA ARG A 165 7.75 12.63 8.78
C ARG A 165 9.16 12.05 8.64
N ASN A 166 9.71 12.03 7.43
CA ASN A 166 11.06 11.52 7.20
C ASN A 166 12.10 12.39 7.92
N ASP A 167 11.93 13.71 7.90
CA ASP A 167 12.80 14.65 8.59
C ASP A 167 12.77 14.43 10.10
N TYR A 168 11.57 14.27 10.68
CA TYR A 168 11.41 13.90 12.08
C TYR A 168 12.12 12.59 12.44
N PHE A 169 11.95 11.54 11.62
CA PHE A 169 12.65 10.27 11.85
C PHE A 169 14.17 10.41 11.76
N ASN A 170 14.67 11.18 10.80
CA ASN A 170 16.09 11.44 10.65
C ASN A 170 16.66 12.18 11.86
N GLU A 171 15.95 13.20 12.36
CA GLU A 171 16.35 13.94 13.56
C GLU A 171 16.40 13.03 14.80
N VAL A 172 15.36 12.22 15.02
CA VAL A 172 15.31 11.25 16.13
C VAL A 172 16.48 10.26 16.04
N MET A 173 16.75 9.74 14.84
CA MET A 173 17.85 8.80 14.61
C MET A 173 19.22 9.44 14.86
N GLU A 174 19.44 10.68 14.42
CA GLU A 174 20.69 11.41 14.67
C GLU A 174 20.86 11.73 16.15
N ASN A 175 19.79 12.11 16.85
CA ASN A 175 19.84 12.35 18.29
C ASN A 175 20.13 11.06 19.08
N ALA A 176 19.51 9.93 18.70
CA ALA A 176 19.80 8.63 19.30
C ALA A 176 21.26 8.20 19.08
N LYS A 177 21.82 8.43 17.88
CA LYS A 177 23.25 8.17 17.59
C LYS A 177 24.17 9.04 18.45
N LYS A 178 23.85 10.33 18.62
CA LYS A 178 24.62 11.25 19.47
C LYS A 178 24.62 10.80 20.94
N GLU A 179 23.46 10.41 21.47
CA GLU A 179 23.35 9.90 22.85
C GLU A 179 24.14 8.61 23.07
N LEU A 180 24.11 7.66 22.12
CA LEU A 180 24.93 6.46 22.17
C LEU A 180 26.44 6.76 22.12
N HIS A 181 26.84 7.78 21.36
CA HIS A 181 28.24 8.18 21.27
C HIS A 181 28.71 8.91 22.55
N ASN A 182 27.85 9.73 23.15
CA ASN A 182 28.11 10.45 24.40
C ASN A 182 28.23 9.50 25.60
N THR A 183 27.32 8.52 25.70
CA THR A 183 27.37 7.47 26.74
C THR A 183 28.61 6.59 26.61
N ARG A 184 29.06 6.30 25.37
CA ARG A 184 30.31 5.56 25.13
C ARG A 184 31.58 6.36 25.47
N ARG A 185 31.56 7.70 25.39
CA ARG A 185 32.66 8.57 25.83
C ARG A 185 32.63 8.90 27.33
N GLY A 186 31.48 8.84 27.98
CA GLY A 186 31.29 9.15 29.41
C GLY A 186 31.70 8.05 30.40
N GLY A 187 32.10 6.87 29.94
CA GLY A 187 32.47 5.71 30.79
C GLY A 187 33.78 5.84 31.59
N HIS A 188 34.49 6.96 31.52
CA HIS A 188 35.69 7.25 32.32
C HIS A 188 35.43 8.38 33.32
N SER A 189 34.44 8.23 34.20
CA SER A 189 34.33 9.09 35.39
C SER A 189 35.16 8.51 36.53
N ARG A 190 36.26 9.17 36.87
CA ARG A 190 37.16 8.82 37.97
C ARG A 190 36.40 8.79 39.30
N ARG A 191 36.33 7.62 39.93
CA ARG A 191 35.84 7.42 41.30
C ARG A 191 36.79 8.12 42.28
N GLY A 192 36.44 9.33 42.72
CA GLY A 192 37.14 10.03 43.80
C GLY A 192 36.90 9.32 45.13
N SER A 193 37.96 8.83 45.76
CA SER A 193 37.95 8.19 47.07
C SER A 193 37.72 9.25 48.15
N MET A 194 36.61 9.19 48.88
CA MET A 194 36.44 9.95 50.13
C MET A 194 37.24 9.26 51.23
N GLU A 195 38.34 9.89 51.67
CA GLU A 195 38.99 9.55 52.93
C GLU A 195 38.09 9.96 54.10
N VAL A 196 37.67 8.98 54.89
CA VAL A 196 36.97 9.19 56.16
C VAL A 196 38.03 9.57 57.22
N ARG A 197 38.06 10.83 57.62
CA ARG A 197 38.83 11.27 58.81
C ARG A 197 38.02 10.97 60.07
N ILE A 198 38.47 9.98 60.82
CA ILE A 198 38.03 9.73 62.20
C ILE A 198 38.81 10.69 63.11
N THR A 199 38.13 11.62 63.76
CA THR A 199 38.69 12.34 64.92
C THR A 199 37.91 11.96 66.16
N ALA A 200 38.55 11.17 67.01
CA ALA A 200 38.11 10.89 68.37
C ALA A 200 38.52 12.05 69.30
N SER A 201 37.62 12.49 70.18
CA SER A 201 37.99 12.88 71.55
C SER A 201 36.78 13.13 72.45
N LEU A 202 36.75 12.30 73.52
CA LEU A 202 36.52 12.65 74.93
C LEU A 202 35.12 13.13 75.39
N GLN A 203 34.44 12.20 76.06
CA GLN A 203 33.50 12.36 77.20
C GLN A 203 34.02 13.32 78.30
N PRO A 204 33.21 13.84 79.27
CA PRO A 204 32.19 13.07 80.02
C PRO A 204 30.94 13.84 80.55
N GLY A 205 29.95 13.07 81.04
CA GLY A 205 29.25 13.42 82.29
C GLY A 205 27.72 13.63 82.25
N SER A 206 27.02 12.76 83.01
CA SER A 206 25.87 13.06 83.89
C SER A 206 24.43 13.05 83.33
N LEU A 207 23.80 11.86 83.40
CA LEU A 207 22.52 11.47 84.08
C LEU A 207 21.28 12.43 84.19
N PRO A 208 20.05 11.88 84.43
CA PRO A 208 18.83 12.16 83.68
C PRO A 208 17.67 12.75 84.52
N SER A 209 16.56 13.13 83.87
CA SER A 209 15.15 13.20 84.36
C SER A 209 14.34 13.97 83.29
N SER A 210 13.10 13.66 82.91
CA SER A 210 12.04 12.73 83.31
C SER A 210 11.17 12.41 82.08
#